data_AF-A0A1I7CK76-F1
#
_entry.id   AF-A0A1I7CK76-F1
#
_cell.length_a   1.000
_cell.length_b   1.000
_cell.length_c   1.000
_cell.angle_alpha   90.00
_cell.angle_beta   90.00
_cell.angle_gamma   90.00
#
_symmetry.space_group_name_H-M   'P 1'
#
loop_
_entity.id
_entity.type
_entity.pdbx_description
1 polymer ?
#
loop_
_entity_poly.entity_id
_entity_poly.type
_entity_poly.pdbx_seq_one_letter_code
_entity_poly.pdbx_strand_id
1 'polypeptide(L)'
;MARYALGLVLKKSDPGQALALFDEAGELAAAVHNFWWHGIALMEAAATRAVHGDPAEAARALVVVLDHWERVGDTTQQWLNLRYVVRLLQRVGAEGDAAALHACLVAAGKPSLLGPPVGDASRGDPRAAEARAVAHARAALGRVASSSVRA
;
A
#
# COMPACT_ATOMS: atom_id res chain seq x y z
N MET A 1 -2.16 -20.52 -0.55
CA MET A 1 -3.21 -19.66 -1.13
C MET A 1 -4.56 -19.78 -0.45
N ALA A 2 -4.99 -20.95 0.03
CA ALA A 2 -6.22 -21.06 0.82
C ALA A 2 -6.29 -20.10 2.03
N ARG A 3 -5.20 -19.97 2.78
CA ARG A 3 -5.08 -19.02 3.91
C ARG A 3 -5.31 -17.57 3.49
N TYR A 4 -4.63 -17.12 2.44
CA TYR A 4 -4.82 -15.80 1.85
C TYR A 4 -6.29 -15.55 1.46
N ALA A 5 -6.92 -16.50 0.75
CA ALA A 5 -8.31 -16.37 0.32
C ALA A 5 -9.27 -16.27 1.51
N LEU A 6 -9.07 -17.07 2.56
CA LEU A 6 -9.86 -16.97 3.79
C LEU A 6 -9.63 -15.64 4.51
N GLY A 7 -8.38 -15.15 4.56
CA GLY A 7 -8.06 -13.84 5.12
C GLY A 7 -8.81 -12.71 4.40
N LEU A 8 -8.91 -12.75 3.07
CA LEU A 8 -9.69 -11.77 2.31
C LEU A 8 -11.17 -11.75 2.68
N VAL A 9 -11.78 -12.91 2.94
CA VAL A 9 -13.17 -13.01 3.37
C VAL A 9 -13.36 -12.43 4.77
N LEU A 10 -12.42 -12.70 5.67
CA LEU A 10 -12.50 -12.32 7.07
C LEU A 10 -12.12 -10.87 7.35
N LYS A 11 -11.35 -10.21 6.47
CA LYS A 11 -10.70 -8.92 6.79
C LYS A 11 -11.63 -7.80 7.28
N LYS A 12 -12.93 -7.86 6.96
CA LYS A 12 -13.93 -6.90 7.45
C LYS A 12 -14.61 -7.31 8.75
N SER A 13 -14.87 -8.61 8.94
CA SER A 13 -15.65 -9.14 10.07
C SER A 13 -14.78 -9.60 11.23
N ASP A 14 -13.60 -10.14 10.94
CA ASP A 14 -12.58 -10.56 11.89
C ASP A 14 -11.18 -10.16 11.34
N PRO A 15 -10.79 -8.89 11.49
CA PRO A 15 -9.50 -8.41 11.01
C PRO A 15 -8.32 -9.05 11.73
N GLY A 16 -8.47 -9.48 12.99
CA GLY A 16 -7.41 -10.16 13.74
C GLY A 16 -7.07 -11.52 13.13
N GLN A 17 -8.10 -12.34 12.87
CA GLN A 17 -7.93 -13.63 12.21
C GLN A 17 -7.41 -13.45 10.77
N ALA A 18 -7.90 -12.45 10.05
CA ALA A 18 -7.42 -12.16 8.70
C ALA A 18 -5.92 -11.83 8.66
N LEU A 19 -5.43 -11.04 9.61
CA LEU A 19 -4.01 -10.70 9.72
C LEU A 19 -3.14 -11.95 9.96
N ALA A 20 -3.53 -12.82 10.90
CA ALA A 20 -2.83 -14.08 11.15
C ALA A 20 -2.76 -14.94 9.87
N LEU A 21 -3.86 -15.03 9.12
CA LEU A 21 -3.91 -15.79 7.87
C LEU A 21 -3.04 -15.18 6.76
N PHE A 22 -2.93 -13.85 6.68
CA PHE A 22 -2.04 -13.19 5.73
C PHE A 22 -0.57 -13.40 6.12
N ASP A 23 -0.23 -13.30 7.40
CA ASP A 23 1.12 -13.55 7.90
C ASP A 23 1.55 -15.00 7.59
N GLU A 24 0.71 -16.00 7.91
CA GLU A 24 0.96 -17.42 7.56
C GLU A 24 1.07 -17.64 6.03
N ALA A 25 0.23 -16.96 5.24
CA ALA A 25 0.32 -17.06 3.78
C ALA A 25 1.63 -16.46 3.24
N GLY A 26 2.10 -15.37 3.83
CA GLY A 26 3.36 -14.70 3.51
C GLY A 26 4.56 -15.56 3.85
N GLU A 27 4.57 -16.20 5.03
CA GLU A 27 5.62 -17.13 5.46
C GLU A 27 5.73 -18.33 4.52
N LEU A 28 4.60 -18.97 4.18
CA LEU A 28 4.58 -20.10 3.25
C LEU A 28 5.07 -19.72 1.85
N ALA A 29 4.69 -18.53 1.36
CA ALA A 29 5.16 -18.05 0.07
C ALA A 29 6.67 -17.76 0.08
N ALA A 30 7.18 -17.16 1.17
CA ALA A 30 8.61 -16.90 1.33
C ALA A 30 9.44 -18.18 1.42
N ALA A 31 8.95 -19.21 2.12
CA ALA A 31 9.64 -20.49 2.29
C ALA A 31 9.91 -21.23 0.97
N VAL A 32 9.11 -20.96 -0.06
CA VAL A 32 9.29 -21.52 -1.42
C VAL A 32 9.78 -20.47 -2.42
N HIS A 33 10.31 -19.34 -1.93
CA HIS A 33 10.82 -18.21 -2.72
C HIS A 33 9.81 -17.64 -3.73
N ASN A 34 8.51 -17.73 -3.43
CA ASN A 34 7.47 -17.10 -4.23
C ASN A 34 7.29 -15.64 -3.79
N PHE A 35 8.21 -14.78 -4.22
CA PHE A 35 8.26 -13.38 -3.80
C PHE A 35 7.05 -12.57 -4.26
N TRP A 36 6.40 -12.96 -5.35
CA TRP A 36 5.17 -12.31 -5.80
C TRP A 36 4.04 -12.56 -4.80
N TRP A 37 3.75 -13.82 -4.47
CA TRP A 37 2.71 -14.14 -3.48
C TRP A 37 3.04 -13.65 -2.07
N HIS A 38 4.31 -13.65 -1.70
CA HIS A 38 4.77 -13.04 -0.45
C HIS A 38 4.40 -11.55 -0.41
N GLY A 39 4.69 -10.80 -1.49
CA GLY A 39 4.33 -9.39 -1.59
C GLY A 39 2.83 -9.13 -1.53
N ILE A 40 2.02 -9.98 -2.18
CA ILE A 40 0.55 -9.87 -2.13
C ILE A 40 0.03 -10.06 -0.70
N ALA A 41 0.55 -11.05 0.04
CA ALA A 41 0.18 -11.26 1.43
C ALA A 41 0.58 -10.07 2.33
N LEU A 42 1.81 -9.56 2.19
CA LEU A 42 2.27 -8.36 2.89
C LEU A 42 1.37 -7.14 2.61
N MET A 43 1.02 -6.93 1.33
CA MET A 43 0.21 -5.81 0.90
C MET A 43 -1.22 -5.85 1.49
N GLU A 44 -1.88 -7.00 1.47
CA GLU A 44 -3.22 -7.14 2.08
C GLU A 44 -3.18 -7.06 3.60
N ALA A 45 -2.13 -7.56 4.26
CA ALA A 45 -1.94 -7.40 5.69
C ALA A 45 -1.76 -5.93 6.07
N ALA A 46 -0.90 -5.19 5.34
CA ALA A 46 -0.68 -3.75 5.55
C ALA A 46 -1.97 -2.94 5.31
N ALA A 47 -2.72 -3.24 4.23
CA ALA A 47 -4.00 -2.60 3.95
C ALA A 47 -5.05 -2.88 5.03
N THR A 48 -5.05 -4.09 5.61
CA THR A 48 -5.95 -4.45 6.71
C THR A 48 -5.59 -3.67 7.99
N ARG A 49 -4.30 -3.60 8.33
CA ARG A 49 -3.80 -2.75 9.44
C ARG A 49 -4.18 -1.27 9.24
N ALA A 50 -4.11 -0.75 8.01
CA ALA A 50 -4.47 0.63 7.70
C ALA A 50 -5.96 0.98 7.94
N VAL A 51 -6.86 -0.01 7.91
CA VAL A 51 -8.29 0.21 8.15
C VAL A 51 -8.67 -0.03 9.60
N HIS A 52 -8.08 -1.06 10.24
CA HIS A 52 -8.55 -1.61 11.51
C HIS A 52 -7.57 -1.46 12.69
N GLY A 53 -6.29 -1.17 12.43
CA GLY A 53 -5.23 -1.13 13.44
C GLY A 53 -4.68 0.26 13.70
N ASP A 54 -3.53 0.31 14.37
CA ASP A 54 -2.78 1.53 14.63
C ASP A 54 -2.25 2.14 13.31
N PRO A 55 -2.54 3.42 13.00
CA PRO A 55 -2.10 4.04 11.76
C PRO A 55 -0.58 4.13 11.57
N ALA A 56 0.19 4.26 12.66
CA ALA A 56 1.64 4.27 12.61
C ALA A 56 2.22 2.87 12.33
N GLU A 57 1.63 1.81 12.89
CA GLU A 57 1.97 0.43 12.50
C GLU A 57 1.64 0.15 11.04
N ALA A 58 0.46 0.58 10.59
CA ALA A 58 0.07 0.46 9.20
C ALA A 58 1.02 1.22 8.26
N ALA A 59 1.46 2.41 8.66
CA ALA A 59 2.42 3.18 7.89
C ALA A 59 3.77 2.46 7.76
N ARG A 60 4.29 1.90 8.85
CA ARG A 60 5.52 1.08 8.83
C ARG A 60 5.36 -0.14 7.92
N ALA A 61 4.23 -0.84 8.01
CA ALA A 61 3.95 -2.00 7.16
C ALA A 61 3.87 -1.62 5.67
N LEU A 62 3.24 -0.49 5.32
CA LEU A 62 3.17 -0.02 3.94
C LEU A 62 4.55 0.37 3.37
N VAL A 63 5.47 0.89 4.20
CA VAL A 63 6.87 1.12 3.78
C VAL A 63 7.54 -0.19 3.38
N VAL A 64 7.39 -1.25 4.18
CA VAL A 64 7.92 -2.58 3.86
C VAL A 64 7.38 -3.10 2.52
N VAL A 65 6.10 -2.85 2.23
CA VAL A 65 5.50 -3.24 0.94
C VAL A 65 6.07 -2.42 -0.22
N LEU A 66 6.34 -1.13 -0.03
CA LEU A 66 7.02 -0.29 -1.04
C LEU A 66 8.43 -0.81 -1.33
N ASP A 67 9.20 -1.16 -0.30
CA ASP A 67 10.53 -1.77 -0.44
C ASP A 67 10.50 -3.10 -1.18
N HIS A 68 9.51 -3.94 -0.85
CA HIS A 68 9.38 -5.26 -1.45
C HIS A 68 9.14 -5.17 -2.95
N TRP A 69 8.17 -4.37 -3.38
CA TRP A 69 7.82 -4.26 -4.79
C TRP A 69 8.87 -3.52 -5.62
N GLU A 70 9.59 -2.56 -5.03
CA GLU A 70 10.78 -1.93 -5.63
C GLU A 70 11.87 -2.98 -5.90
N ARG A 71 12.16 -3.84 -4.92
CA ARG A 71 13.15 -4.93 -5.08
C ARG A 71 12.73 -6.00 -6.09
N VAL A 72 11.45 -6.35 -6.12
CA VAL A 72 10.90 -7.31 -7.10
C VAL A 72 10.83 -6.70 -8.52
N GLY A 73 10.77 -5.37 -8.63
CA GLY A 73 10.62 -4.66 -9.90
C GLY A 73 9.20 -4.72 -10.47
N ASP A 74 8.19 -4.98 -9.63
CA ASP A 74 6.78 -5.04 -10.06
C ASP A 74 6.10 -3.67 -9.91
N THR A 75 6.32 -2.81 -10.91
CA THR A 75 5.67 -1.51 -11.08
C THR A 75 4.14 -1.60 -11.00
N THR A 76 3.52 -2.69 -11.48
CA THR A 76 2.07 -2.82 -11.41
C THR A 76 1.59 -2.90 -9.97
N GLN A 77 2.22 -3.75 -9.16
CA GLN A 77 1.91 -3.85 -7.74
C GLN A 77 2.33 -2.60 -6.96
N GLN A 78 3.42 -1.92 -7.34
CA GLN A 78 3.81 -0.65 -6.75
C GLN A 78 2.69 0.40 -6.84
N TRP A 79 2.14 0.63 -8.03
CA TRP A 79 1.03 1.57 -8.23
C TRP A 79 -0.25 1.16 -7.49
N LEU A 80 -0.53 -0.14 -7.39
CA LEU A 80 -1.67 -0.64 -6.60
C LEU A 80 -1.46 -0.37 -5.11
N ASN A 81 -0.26 -0.62 -4.58
CA ASN A 81 0.08 -0.33 -3.20
C ASN A 81 -0.05 1.16 -2.85
N LEU A 82 0.36 2.06 -3.77
CA LEU A 82 0.20 3.51 -3.57
C LEU A 82 -1.25 3.93 -3.36
N ARG A 83 -2.23 3.17 -3.87
CA ARG A 83 -3.66 3.44 -3.57
C ARG A 83 -4.01 3.16 -2.12
N TYR A 84 -3.38 2.17 -1.49
CA TYR A 84 -3.54 1.92 -0.06
C TYR A 84 -2.88 3.01 0.78
N VAL A 85 -1.73 3.52 0.35
CA VAL A 85 -1.07 4.68 0.99
C VAL A 85 -1.97 5.91 0.96
N VAL A 86 -2.56 6.26 -0.20
CA VAL A 86 -3.52 7.39 -0.30
C VAL A 86 -4.66 7.23 0.71
N ARG A 87 -5.26 6.04 0.81
CA ARG A 87 -6.38 5.79 1.74
C ARG A 87 -5.97 5.93 3.20
N LEU A 88 -4.77 5.48 3.58
CA LEU A 88 -4.26 5.69 4.93
C LEU A 88 -4.07 7.17 5.22
N LEU A 89 -3.45 7.92 4.29
CA LEU A 89 -3.20 9.35 4.44
C LEU A 89 -4.51 10.14 4.62
N GLN A 90 -5.56 9.81 3.85
CA GLN A 90 -6.90 10.38 4.03
C GLN A 90 -7.46 10.05 5.42
N ARG A 91 -7.32 8.80 5.89
CA ARG A 91 -7.85 8.37 7.19
C ARG A 91 -7.20 9.08 8.37
N VAL A 92 -5.93 9.45 8.27
CA VAL A 92 -5.19 10.18 9.32
C VAL A 92 -5.24 11.70 9.14
N GLY A 93 -6.02 12.21 8.18
CA GLY A 93 -6.17 13.65 7.92
C GLY A 93 -4.96 14.32 7.25
N ALA A 94 -4.06 13.55 6.65
CA ALA A 94 -2.91 14.06 5.89
C ALA A 94 -3.32 14.46 4.46
N GLU A 95 -4.31 15.35 4.34
CA GLU A 95 -5.00 15.67 3.08
C GLU A 95 -4.06 16.17 1.98
N GLY A 96 -3.07 17.01 2.33
CA GLY A 96 -2.09 17.51 1.37
C GLY A 96 -1.25 16.39 0.75
N ASP A 97 -0.78 15.44 1.55
CA ASP A 97 -0.02 14.30 1.08
C ASP A 97 -0.88 13.32 0.28
N ALA A 98 -2.13 13.11 0.72
CA ALA A 98 -3.10 12.28 0.02
C ALA A 98 -3.43 12.84 -1.38
N ALA A 99 -3.69 14.15 -1.47
CA ALA A 99 -3.99 14.83 -2.73
C ALA A 99 -2.81 14.80 -3.69
N ALA A 100 -1.59 15.08 -3.20
CA ALA A 100 -0.37 15.02 -4.01
C ALA A 100 -0.14 13.62 -4.59
N LEU A 101 -0.27 12.57 -3.76
CA LEU A 101 -0.07 11.20 -4.21
C LEU A 101 -1.20 10.73 -5.15
N HIS A 102 -2.43 11.17 -4.92
CA HIS A 102 -3.55 10.93 -5.83
C HIS A 102 -3.32 11.58 -7.19
N ALA A 103 -2.81 12.81 -7.24
CA ALA A 103 -2.44 13.47 -8.48
C ALA A 103 -1.36 12.70 -9.26
N CYS A 104 -0.36 12.13 -8.57
CA CYS A 104 0.62 11.23 -9.21
C CYS A 104 -0.05 10.00 -9.85
N LEU A 105 -1.00 9.36 -9.15
CA LEU A 105 -1.76 8.21 -9.67
C LEU A 105 -2.59 8.58 -10.91
N VAL A 106 -3.26 9.73 -10.91
CA VAL A 106 -4.03 10.23 -12.06
C VAL A 106 -3.12 10.51 -13.25
N ALA A 107 -2.01 11.23 -13.04
CA ALA A 107 -1.03 11.54 -14.08
C ALA A 107 -0.41 10.28 -14.71
N ALA A 108 -0.25 9.21 -13.93
CA ALA A 108 0.23 7.91 -14.41
C ALA A 108 -0.84 7.06 -15.12
N GLY A 109 -2.07 7.55 -15.28
CA GLY A 109 -3.20 6.76 -15.82
C GLY A 109 -3.60 5.60 -14.90
N LYS A 110 -3.29 5.69 -13.61
CA LYS A 110 -3.61 4.70 -12.57
C LYS A 110 -4.55 5.28 -11.50
N PRO A 111 -5.62 6.03 -11.86
CA PRO A 111 -6.44 6.71 -10.87
C PRO A 111 -6.88 5.75 -9.75
N SER A 112 -6.76 6.17 -8.50
CA SER A 112 -7.53 5.56 -7.42
C SER A 112 -9.01 5.76 -7.71
N LEU A 113 -9.91 4.91 -7.18
CA LEU A 113 -11.36 4.94 -7.47
C LEU A 113 -12.06 6.20 -6.91
N LEU A 114 -11.64 7.38 -7.34
CA LEU A 114 -12.19 8.70 -7.10
C LEU A 114 -12.32 9.38 -8.48
N GLY A 115 -13.37 9.01 -9.22
CA GLY A 115 -13.79 9.67 -10.46
C GLY A 115 -13.00 9.35 -11.75
N PRO A 116 -13.56 9.67 -12.93
CA PRO A 116 -12.90 9.44 -14.21
C PRO A 116 -11.67 10.35 -14.37
N PRO A 117 -10.59 9.87 -15.00
CA PRO A 117 -9.42 10.68 -15.27
C PRO A 117 -9.79 11.83 -16.23
N VAL A 118 -9.47 13.06 -15.85
CA VAL A 118 -9.61 14.25 -16.72
C VAL A 118 -8.26 14.50 -17.38
N GLY A 119 -8.20 14.34 -18.71
CA GLY A 119 -7.12 14.87 -19.56
C GLY A 119 -6.12 13.84 -20.10
N ASP A 120 -5.68 14.09 -21.34
CA ASP A 120 -4.51 13.48 -21.97
C ASP A 120 -3.24 14.11 -21.38
N ALA A 121 -2.81 13.61 -20.22
CA ALA A 121 -1.55 14.02 -19.63
C ALA A 121 -0.40 13.41 -20.44
N SER A 122 0.45 14.27 -21.00
CA SER A 122 1.74 13.89 -21.61
C SER A 122 2.46 12.91 -20.68
N ARG A 123 2.60 11.67 -21.12
CA ARG A 123 3.24 10.59 -20.35
C ARG A 123 4.75 10.84 -20.34
N GLY A 124 5.22 11.61 -19.37
CA GLY A 124 6.64 11.61 -18.99
C GLY A 124 7.12 10.21 -18.62
N ASP A 125 8.42 10.02 -18.40
CA ASP A 125 8.99 8.72 -18.08
C ASP A 125 8.22 8.02 -16.93
N PRO A 126 7.55 6.87 -17.20
CA PRO A 126 6.75 6.16 -16.20
C PRO A 126 7.56 5.72 -14.99
N ARG A 127 8.86 5.40 -15.16
CA ARG A 127 9.74 4.99 -14.04
C ARG A 127 10.07 6.17 -13.14
N ALA A 128 10.43 7.31 -13.73
CA ALA A 128 10.64 8.54 -12.98
C ALA A 128 9.36 9.00 -12.26
N ALA A 129 8.18 8.81 -12.85
CA ALA A 129 6.91 9.11 -12.21
C ALA A 129 6.64 8.20 -11.00
N GLU A 130 6.87 6.89 -11.13
CA GLU A 130 6.76 5.94 -10.04
C GLU A 130 7.74 6.28 -8.90
N ALA A 131 9.02 6.50 -9.22
CA ALA A 131 10.04 6.82 -8.23
C ALA A 131 9.68 8.08 -7.40
N ARG A 132 9.17 9.14 -8.05
CA ARG A 132 8.69 10.34 -7.35
C ARG A 132 7.50 10.05 -6.44
N ALA A 133 6.53 9.27 -6.91
CA ALA A 133 5.37 8.89 -6.12
C ALA A 133 5.76 8.03 -4.90
N VAL A 134 6.70 7.10 -5.07
CA VAL A 134 7.24 6.26 -3.98
C VAL A 134 8.03 7.08 -2.98
N ALA A 135 8.88 8.01 -3.42
CA ALA A 135 9.61 8.91 -2.53
C ALA A 135 8.66 9.78 -1.69
N HIS A 136 7.63 10.35 -2.31
CA HIS A 136 6.60 11.11 -1.61
C HIS A 136 5.83 10.25 -0.60
N ALA A 137 5.43 9.05 -1.00
CA ALA A 137 4.76 8.08 -0.12
C ALA A 137 5.62 7.73 1.10
N ARG A 138 6.91 7.42 0.93
CA ARG A 138 7.83 7.12 2.04
C ARG A 138 7.94 8.28 3.03
N ALA A 139 8.09 9.50 2.52
CA ALA A 139 8.19 10.69 3.36
C ALA A 139 6.90 10.93 4.18
N ALA A 140 5.74 10.79 3.54
CA ALA A 140 4.45 10.94 4.20
C ALA A 140 4.21 9.84 5.25
N LEU A 141 4.47 8.58 4.91
CA LEU A 141 4.36 7.44 5.84
C LEU A 141 5.32 7.59 7.04
N GLY A 142 6.53 8.11 6.83
CA GLY A 142 7.49 8.38 7.90
C GLY A 142 6.96 9.40 8.93
N ARG A 143 6.23 10.43 8.48
CA ARG A 143 5.56 11.38 9.37
C ARG A 143 4.44 10.73 10.17
N VAL A 144 3.59 9.93 9.52
CA VAL A 144 2.51 9.18 10.18
C VAL A 144 3.07 8.20 11.23
N ALA A 145 4.16 7.51 10.91
CA ALA A 145 4.80 6.58 11.83
C ALA A 145 5.38 7.27 13.08
N SER A 146 5.77 8.54 12.95
CA SER A 146 6.40 9.33 14.02
C SER A 146 5.39 10.11 14.88
N SER A 147 4.21 10.44 14.35
CA SER A 147 3.21 11.23 15.06
C SER A 147 2.54 10.48 16.21
N SER A 148 2.48 9.15 16.18
CA SER A 148 1.90 8.32 17.26
C SER A 148 2.80 8.24 18.50
N VAL A 149 4.07 8.64 18.42
CA VAL A 149 5.03 8.60 19.54
C VAL A 149 4.87 9.80 20.51
N ARG A 150 3.97 10.75 20.21
CA ARG A 150 3.80 12.00 20.99
C ARG A 150 2.49 12.09 21.79
N ALA A 151 1.76 11.00 21.99
CA ALA A 151 0.56 10.96 22.82
C ALA A 151 0.83 10.33 24.19
#